data_AF-A0A836L8R5-F1
#
_entry.id   AF-A0A836L8R5-F1
#
_cell.length_a   1.000
_cell.length_b   1.000
_cell.length_c   1.000
_cell.angle_alpha   90.00
_cell.angle_beta   90.00
_cell.angle_gamma   90.00
#
_symmetry.space_group_name_H-M   'P 1'
#
loop_
_entity.id
_entity.type
_entity.pdbx_description
1 polymer ?
#
loop_
_entity_poly.entity_id
_entity_poly.type
_entity_poly.pdbx_seq_one_letter_code
_entity_poly.pdbx_strand_id
1 'polypeptide(L)'
;MSRPYGKKGYSLHNRSGFGGGGGGILGNGNGNFGSCSGGHGGGRSGGDFGRGGGRSGGSGGGRFNSHHQGGGDGNRNNSHSDKNNSGSSGGADVMKVLLSLLFEKSYSHIFNEANGLLNLSNTRASPDLEPVQKRVDYNSVAFCKVLAEVLREKFADRIRVLQLDDNSIRQFKVFLTALADADIHRGITAISARNNGINDLSFISGLKRFDGLNELLLTGNPVTNQKEYSTRLSRDLPRLNMIDGVAVDRALLRLPNPVNSAPPSQQQLSVLHYLEQTMFHSMASRNYDAIAYLYSPQFSALSISRGPEPLPQRVPASAVLNTGDLEKQLRNQMQADFSKLRSSQDFRNLATDSAGSMRNIAKGPQEIVAKLRNMCGGDKFLSVEIEFNPNFNVVMMDQSYHMRVPVCVVTVHGKMRYLWNPVHPETRQSTFPAGKVPMISTFFDRTLTLTWDSNTSVWSISNDMVLMRPDRAVVHDDGTPSNPLFFANTPSRIEQMRRRLMPGVTADVMTVIVNATSSDEEVKQAVMQLLMLPQDQLQAVAGDPEAAKRALGL
;
A
#
# COMPACT_ATOMS: atom_id res chain seq x y z
N MET A 1 -41.06 -34.68 -0.91
CA MET A 1 -40.38 -35.69 -0.06
C MET A 1 -39.18 -35.04 0.60
N SER A 2 -38.72 -35.52 1.76
CA SER A 2 -37.94 -34.67 2.70
C SER A 2 -36.84 -35.42 3.45
N ARG A 3 -35.87 -34.65 3.97
CA ARG A 3 -34.85 -35.01 4.99
C ARG A 3 -33.60 -35.80 4.47
N PRO A 4 -32.50 -35.84 5.24
CA PRO A 4 -31.77 -34.67 5.76
C PRO A 4 -30.23 -34.83 5.67
N TYR A 5 -29.46 -33.81 6.04
CA TYR A 5 -28.08 -33.99 6.52
C TYR A 5 -27.89 -33.41 7.93
N GLY A 6 -27.02 -34.05 8.71
CA GLY A 6 -27.05 -33.97 10.18
C GLY A 6 -26.18 -32.89 10.80
N LYS A 7 -26.58 -32.42 11.99
CA LYS A 7 -25.73 -31.64 12.88
C LYS A 7 -24.54 -32.49 13.35
N LYS A 8 -23.32 -31.94 13.27
CA LYS A 8 -22.22 -32.29 14.20
C LYS A 8 -21.84 -31.03 14.97
N GLY A 9 -22.15 -31.00 16.26
CA GLY A 9 -21.64 -29.98 17.17
C GLY A 9 -20.28 -30.42 17.72
N TYR A 10 -19.34 -29.49 17.83
CA TYR A 10 -18.09 -29.73 18.56
C TYR A 10 -18.23 -29.18 19.99
N SER A 11 -18.16 -30.08 20.97
CA SER A 11 -18.02 -29.72 22.38
C SER A 11 -16.56 -29.35 22.65
N LEU A 12 -16.31 -28.11 23.10
CA LEU A 12 -15.04 -27.77 23.71
C LEU A 12 -15.04 -28.30 25.15
N HIS A 13 -14.31 -29.39 25.38
CA HIS A 13 -14.07 -29.92 26.72
C HIS A 13 -13.11 -29.01 27.49
N ASN A 14 -13.60 -28.47 28.61
CA ASN A 14 -12.80 -27.66 29.53
C ASN A 14 -12.49 -28.50 30.79
N ARG A 15 -11.19 -28.62 31.14
CA ARG A 15 -10.68 -29.23 32.39
C ARG A 15 -9.80 -28.17 33.05
N SER A 16 -10.14 -27.61 34.23
CA SER A 16 -10.10 -28.20 35.58
C SER A 16 -8.67 -28.54 36.07
N GLY A 17 -8.17 -28.10 37.23
CA GLY A 17 -8.64 -27.12 38.25
C GLY A 17 -7.53 -26.09 38.52
N PHE A 18 -7.38 -25.42 39.68
CA PHE A 18 -8.03 -25.37 41.00
C PHE A 18 -8.09 -23.85 41.41
N GLY A 19 -8.81 -23.38 42.43
CA GLY A 19 -9.66 -23.99 43.47
C GLY A 19 -10.35 -22.90 44.31
N GLY A 20 -11.11 -23.29 45.36
CA GLY A 20 -12.07 -22.44 46.10
C GLY A 20 -11.52 -21.26 46.95
N GLY A 21 -12.37 -20.52 47.67
CA GLY A 21 -13.84 -20.64 47.78
C GLY A 21 -14.45 -19.80 48.93
N GLY A 22 -15.78 -19.65 48.95
CA GLY A 22 -16.55 -18.89 49.97
C GLY A 22 -16.59 -17.37 49.74
N GLY A 23 -17.58 -16.61 50.24
CA GLY A 23 -18.83 -17.01 50.92
C GLY A 23 -19.53 -15.79 51.59
N GLY A 24 -20.88 -15.79 51.65
CA GLY A 24 -21.70 -14.68 52.18
C GLY A 24 -21.87 -13.52 51.17
N ILE A 25 -23.03 -12.90 50.92
CA ILE A 25 -24.31 -12.70 51.64
C ILE A 25 -24.23 -11.79 52.86
N LEU A 26 -24.57 -10.51 52.64
CA LEU A 26 -25.37 -9.56 53.43
C LEU A 26 -25.29 -8.19 52.69
N GLY A 27 -26.26 -7.27 52.72
CA GLY A 27 -27.56 -7.26 53.39
C GLY A 27 -27.88 -5.83 53.85
N ASN A 28 -29.04 -5.27 53.44
CA ASN A 28 -29.47 -3.87 53.63
C ASN A 28 -28.61 -2.80 52.90
N GLY A 29 -29.13 -1.61 52.62
CA GLY A 29 -30.53 -1.16 52.71
C GLY A 29 -30.68 0.36 52.84
N ASN A 30 -31.83 0.88 52.42
CA ASN A 30 -32.28 2.28 52.48
C ASN A 30 -31.46 3.32 51.70
N GLY A 31 -32.18 4.15 50.93
CA GLY A 31 -31.78 5.53 50.64
C GLY A 31 -32.95 6.45 51.01
N ASN A 32 -32.73 7.77 51.04
CA ASN A 32 -33.86 8.72 51.01
C ASN A 32 -33.45 10.12 50.51
N PHE A 33 -34.31 10.66 49.64
CA PHE A 33 -34.67 12.07 49.37
C PHE A 33 -33.91 13.26 49.99
N GLY A 34 -33.78 14.32 49.17
CA GLY A 34 -33.66 15.72 49.60
C GLY A 34 -32.43 16.43 49.00
N SER A 35 -32.42 17.44 48.13
CA SER A 35 -33.35 18.47 47.59
C SER A 35 -32.90 19.90 47.96
N CYS A 36 -33.03 20.83 46.99
CA CYS A 36 -33.08 22.31 47.16
C CYS A 36 -31.79 23.15 47.25
N SER A 37 -31.52 23.85 46.13
CA SER A 37 -31.55 25.34 46.04
C SER A 37 -30.35 26.22 46.43
N GLY A 38 -30.02 27.16 45.52
CA GLY A 38 -29.24 28.39 45.77
C GLY A 38 -27.74 28.30 45.41
N GLY A 39 -27.08 29.34 44.86
CA GLY A 39 -27.55 30.65 44.35
C GLY A 39 -26.70 31.82 44.87
N HIS A 40 -26.32 32.76 43.99
CA HIS A 40 -25.32 33.85 44.16
C HIS A 40 -23.84 33.37 44.07
N GLY A 41 -22.87 34.20 43.67
CA GLY A 41 -22.98 35.53 43.05
C GLY A 41 -21.71 36.42 43.21
N GLY A 42 -21.17 36.94 42.09
CA GLY A 42 -19.99 37.83 42.06
C GLY A 42 -18.62 37.12 42.16
N GLY A 43 -17.49 37.74 41.79
CA GLY A 43 -17.30 39.03 41.09
C GLY A 43 -16.03 39.78 41.53
N ARG A 44 -15.25 40.34 40.58
CA ARG A 44 -13.90 40.96 40.76
C ARG A 44 -12.81 39.91 41.11
N SER A 45 -11.50 40.11 40.91
CA SER A 45 -10.66 41.13 40.26
C SER A 45 -9.55 40.35 39.50
N GLY A 46 -8.87 40.81 38.44
CA GLY A 46 -8.40 42.16 38.13
C GLY A 46 -7.05 42.39 38.81
N GLY A 47 -5.95 42.13 38.10
CA GLY A 47 -4.57 42.22 38.58
C GLY A 47 -3.56 41.87 37.48
N ASP A 48 -2.75 42.85 37.08
CA ASP A 48 -1.72 42.75 36.04
C ASP A 48 -0.31 42.53 36.68
N PHE A 49 0.76 42.74 35.92
CA PHE A 49 2.19 42.63 36.28
C PHE A 49 2.75 41.19 36.36
N GLY A 50 3.99 40.90 35.91
CA GLY A 50 4.99 41.81 35.33
C GLY A 50 6.20 41.09 34.71
N ARG A 51 7.17 41.86 34.21
CA ARG A 51 8.37 41.36 33.48
C ARG A 51 9.46 40.79 34.41
N GLY A 52 10.13 39.74 33.95
CA GLY A 52 11.46 39.30 34.41
C GLY A 52 11.78 37.88 33.93
N GLY A 53 13.00 37.50 33.49
CA GLY A 53 14.24 38.25 33.37
C GLY A 53 15.35 37.73 34.29
N GLY A 54 15.97 36.58 33.97
CA GLY A 54 17.01 35.95 34.79
C GLY A 54 17.94 35.02 33.99
N ARG A 55 19.11 34.68 34.54
CA ARG A 55 20.21 33.94 33.87
C ARG A 55 20.79 32.82 34.76
N SER A 56 21.39 31.83 34.08
CA SER A 56 22.60 31.05 34.45
C SER A 56 22.63 30.12 35.67
N GLY A 57 23.35 29.01 35.50
CA GLY A 57 23.91 28.15 36.57
C GLY A 57 23.13 26.85 36.86
N GLY A 58 23.75 25.70 37.13
CA GLY A 58 25.16 25.33 36.92
C GLY A 58 25.73 24.26 37.88
N SER A 59 26.27 23.17 37.33
CA SER A 59 27.26 22.24 37.93
C SER A 59 26.88 21.30 39.10
N GLY A 60 27.57 20.15 39.14
CA GLY A 60 27.73 19.26 40.32
C GLY A 60 27.09 17.85 40.20
N GLY A 61 27.81 16.73 40.17
CA GLY A 61 29.25 16.49 39.94
C GLY A 61 30.04 15.84 41.10
N GLY A 62 30.56 14.61 40.90
CA GLY A 62 31.45 13.84 41.81
C GLY A 62 31.16 12.32 41.73
N ARG A 63 32.08 11.35 41.53
CA ARG A 63 33.50 11.10 41.93
C ARG A 63 33.66 10.76 43.43
N PHE A 64 34.56 9.90 43.94
CA PHE A 64 35.69 9.06 43.45
C PHE A 64 35.57 7.62 44.07
N ASN A 65 36.46 6.60 44.09
CA ASN A 65 37.80 6.17 43.57
C ASN A 65 37.80 4.60 43.64
N SER A 66 38.70 3.71 43.13
CA SER A 66 40.08 3.66 42.57
C SER A 66 41.17 3.06 43.49
N HIS A 67 42.07 2.24 42.90
CA HIS A 67 43.25 1.52 43.46
C HIS A 67 42.94 0.29 44.35
N HIS A 68 43.70 -0.82 44.36
CA HIS A 68 44.96 -1.28 43.71
C HIS A 68 44.91 -2.85 43.62
N GLN A 69 45.78 -3.67 43.00
CA GLN A 69 47.03 -3.62 42.20
C GLN A 69 47.08 -4.95 41.36
N GLY A 70 48.06 -5.36 40.55
CA GLY A 70 49.36 -4.81 40.12
C GLY A 70 50.27 -5.91 39.49
N GLY A 71 51.04 -5.60 38.45
CA GLY A 71 51.97 -6.52 37.73
C GLY A 71 51.36 -7.24 36.51
N GLY A 72 52.10 -7.52 35.42
CA GLY A 72 53.47 -7.13 35.07
C GLY A 72 53.86 -7.65 33.66
N ASP A 73 54.67 -6.86 32.93
CA ASP A 73 55.19 -7.10 31.56
C ASP A 73 54.17 -7.31 30.41
N GLY A 74 54.42 -6.88 29.16
CA GLY A 74 55.57 -6.17 28.60
C GLY A 74 55.17 -5.22 27.45
N ASN A 75 56.02 -4.22 27.17
CA ASN A 75 55.75 -3.06 26.32
C ASN A 75 56.10 -3.28 24.83
N ARG A 76 55.24 -2.84 23.89
CA ARG A 76 55.63 -1.98 22.72
C ARG A 76 54.45 -1.60 21.81
N ASN A 77 54.29 -0.28 21.61
CA ASN A 77 53.79 0.27 20.34
C ASN A 77 54.82 -0.02 19.22
N ASN A 78 54.37 -0.26 17.98
CA ASN A 78 54.68 0.70 16.91
C ASN A 78 53.85 0.52 15.64
N SER A 79 53.73 1.62 14.89
CA SER A 79 53.24 1.66 13.52
C SER A 79 54.28 1.14 12.51
N HIS A 80 53.95 0.06 11.81
CA HIS A 80 54.56 -0.41 10.57
C HIS A 80 53.48 -1.21 9.83
N SER A 81 53.31 -1.22 8.52
CA SER A 81 53.90 -0.54 7.35
C SER A 81 53.44 -1.43 6.18
N ASP A 82 53.00 -0.90 5.05
CA ASP A 82 52.57 -1.73 3.92
C ASP A 82 53.69 -2.64 3.40
N LYS A 83 53.65 -3.93 3.76
CA LYS A 83 54.51 -4.97 3.20
C LYS A 83 53.73 -6.25 3.00
N ASN A 84 53.48 -6.51 1.72
CA ASN A 84 53.07 -7.77 1.09
C ASN A 84 53.25 -9.02 1.96
N ASN A 85 52.14 -9.66 2.32
CA ASN A 85 52.13 -11.12 2.46
C ASN A 85 51.72 -11.74 1.12
N SER A 86 52.60 -11.63 0.12
CA SER A 86 52.39 -12.13 -1.24
C SER A 86 52.55 -13.65 -1.30
N GLY A 87 51.64 -14.37 -0.66
CA GLY A 87 51.53 -15.82 -0.67
C GLY A 87 50.21 -16.26 -1.31
N SER A 88 50.28 -16.78 -2.54
CA SER A 88 49.17 -17.42 -3.27
C SER A 88 48.05 -16.52 -3.87
N SER A 89 48.29 -15.23 -4.19
CA SER A 89 47.31 -14.46 -4.99
C SER A 89 47.25 -14.93 -6.45
N GLY A 90 48.41 -15.10 -7.10
CA GLY A 90 48.51 -15.32 -8.55
C GLY A 90 47.79 -16.56 -9.10
N GLY A 91 47.40 -17.51 -8.23
CA GLY A 91 46.52 -18.62 -8.60
C GLY A 91 45.07 -18.20 -8.84
N ALA A 92 44.57 -17.23 -8.06
CA ALA A 92 43.25 -16.63 -8.17
C ALA A 92 43.21 -15.53 -9.24
N ASP A 93 44.25 -14.68 -9.29
CA ASP A 93 44.35 -13.59 -10.28
C ASP A 93 44.29 -14.14 -11.73
N VAL A 94 45.07 -15.20 -12.00
CA VAL A 94 45.02 -15.92 -13.29
C VAL A 94 43.66 -16.58 -13.55
N MET A 95 42.99 -17.11 -12.52
CA MET A 95 41.64 -17.68 -12.67
C MET A 95 40.60 -16.61 -12.99
N LYS A 96 40.73 -15.40 -12.41
CA LYS A 96 39.86 -14.25 -12.66
C LYS A 96 39.99 -13.76 -14.10
N VAL A 97 41.22 -13.65 -14.61
CA VAL A 97 41.52 -13.31 -16.00
C VAL A 97 40.97 -14.37 -16.96
N LEU A 98 41.22 -15.66 -16.72
CA LEU A 98 40.75 -16.74 -17.60
C LEU A 98 39.22 -16.86 -17.64
N LEU A 99 38.52 -16.70 -16.51
CA LEU A 99 37.06 -16.65 -16.49
C LEU A 99 36.54 -15.42 -17.24
N SER A 100 37.18 -14.25 -17.08
CA SER A 100 36.79 -13.03 -17.80
C SER A 100 36.93 -13.19 -19.31
N LEU A 101 38.04 -13.77 -19.79
CA LEU A 101 38.28 -14.08 -21.20
C LEU A 101 37.28 -15.11 -21.74
N LEU A 102 36.90 -16.12 -20.96
CA LEU A 102 35.85 -17.08 -21.34
C LEU A 102 34.48 -16.39 -21.46
N PHE A 103 34.11 -15.52 -20.52
CA PHE A 103 32.83 -14.79 -20.61
C PHE A 103 32.80 -13.75 -21.73
N GLU A 104 33.95 -13.22 -22.15
CA GLU A 104 34.07 -12.38 -23.34
C GLU A 104 33.97 -13.20 -24.63
N LYS A 105 34.77 -14.27 -24.76
CA LYS A 105 34.87 -15.09 -25.98
C LYS A 105 33.62 -15.93 -26.24
N SER A 106 33.00 -16.46 -25.19
CA SER A 106 31.86 -17.39 -25.27
C SER A 106 30.53 -16.71 -24.90
N TYR A 107 30.47 -15.38 -24.82
CA TYR A 107 29.34 -14.59 -24.31
C TYR A 107 27.98 -15.06 -24.85
N SER A 108 27.85 -15.13 -26.19
CA SER A 108 26.62 -15.50 -26.91
C SER A 108 26.19 -16.96 -26.75
N HIS A 109 27.07 -17.84 -26.27
CA HIS A 109 26.78 -19.24 -25.99
C HIS A 109 26.46 -19.49 -24.51
N ILE A 110 26.98 -18.64 -23.62
CA ILE A 110 26.90 -18.78 -22.16
C ILE A 110 25.79 -17.90 -21.56
N PHE A 111 25.49 -16.73 -22.16
CA PHE A 111 24.46 -15.82 -21.68
C PHE A 111 23.44 -15.47 -22.77
N ASN A 112 22.16 -15.69 -22.47
CA ASN A 112 21.04 -15.27 -23.32
C ASN A 112 20.37 -14.03 -22.70
N GLU A 113 20.51 -12.89 -23.39
CA GLU A 113 20.03 -11.60 -22.88
C GLU A 113 18.49 -11.51 -22.81
N ALA A 114 17.77 -12.23 -23.68
CA ALA A 114 16.31 -12.11 -23.81
C ALA A 114 15.54 -12.72 -22.63
N ASN A 115 16.15 -13.67 -21.91
CA ASN A 115 15.58 -14.29 -20.70
C ASN A 115 16.51 -14.21 -19.47
N GLY A 116 17.69 -13.61 -19.61
CA GLY A 116 18.69 -13.51 -18.53
C GLY A 116 19.24 -14.87 -18.09
N LEU A 117 19.24 -15.88 -18.96
CA LEU A 117 19.80 -17.20 -18.67
C LEU A 117 21.32 -17.16 -18.77
N LEU A 118 22.00 -17.47 -17.66
CA LEU A 118 23.41 -17.78 -17.62
C LEU A 118 23.61 -19.29 -17.49
N ASN A 119 24.19 -19.91 -18.52
CA ASN A 119 24.48 -21.34 -18.57
C ASN A 119 25.94 -21.63 -18.22
N LEU A 120 26.16 -22.08 -16.99
CA LEU A 120 27.46 -22.54 -16.47
C LEU A 120 27.50 -24.08 -16.34
N SER A 121 26.66 -24.80 -17.07
CA SER A 121 26.60 -26.28 -17.03
C SER A 121 27.87 -26.90 -17.59
N ASN A 122 28.37 -27.97 -16.98
CA ASN A 122 29.57 -28.71 -17.37
C ASN A 122 30.79 -27.82 -17.73
N THR A 123 30.99 -26.70 -17.01
CA THR A 123 32.05 -25.71 -17.33
C THR A 123 33.45 -26.31 -17.37
N ARG A 124 33.70 -27.39 -16.62
CA ARG A 124 34.97 -28.13 -16.65
C ARG A 124 35.27 -28.82 -17.99
N ALA A 125 34.27 -29.07 -18.83
CA ALA A 125 34.47 -29.59 -20.19
C ALA A 125 34.68 -28.49 -21.26
N SER A 126 34.67 -27.20 -20.88
CA SER A 126 34.95 -26.10 -21.82
C SER A 126 36.39 -26.20 -22.35
N PRO A 127 36.62 -26.24 -23.68
CA PRO A 127 37.97 -26.23 -24.26
C PRO A 127 38.80 -25.01 -23.81
N ASP A 128 38.15 -23.85 -23.64
CA ASP A 128 38.79 -22.62 -23.19
C ASP A 128 39.27 -22.65 -21.72
N LEU A 129 38.90 -23.70 -20.96
CA LEU A 129 39.40 -23.95 -19.60
C LEU A 129 40.33 -25.15 -19.50
N GLU A 130 40.70 -25.82 -20.60
CA GLU A 130 41.61 -26.98 -20.59
C GLU A 130 42.90 -26.74 -19.77
N PRO A 131 43.63 -25.61 -19.92
CA PRO A 131 44.86 -25.36 -19.16
C PRO A 131 44.67 -25.27 -17.65
N VAL A 132 43.45 -24.99 -17.19
CA VAL A 132 43.08 -24.83 -15.77
C VAL A 132 41.98 -25.79 -15.32
N GLN A 133 41.71 -26.86 -16.08
CA GLN A 133 40.61 -27.80 -15.85
C GLN A 133 40.64 -28.46 -14.45
N LYS A 134 41.81 -28.54 -13.81
CA LYS A 134 41.99 -29.05 -12.45
C LYS A 134 41.67 -28.02 -11.34
N ARG A 135 41.47 -26.75 -11.68
CA ARG A 135 41.11 -25.64 -10.76
C ARG A 135 39.63 -25.26 -10.80
N VAL A 136 38.89 -25.72 -11.82
CA VAL A 136 37.44 -25.53 -11.96
C VAL A 136 36.71 -26.49 -11.01
N ASP A 137 36.43 -26.04 -9.80
CA ASP A 137 35.75 -26.83 -8.76
C ASP A 137 34.78 -25.99 -7.92
N TYR A 138 33.48 -26.22 -8.10
CA TYR A 138 32.40 -25.57 -7.33
C TYR A 138 32.32 -26.01 -5.86
N ASN A 139 33.16 -26.95 -5.42
CA ASN A 139 33.35 -27.28 -4.01
C ASN A 139 34.46 -26.42 -3.37
N SER A 140 35.25 -25.68 -4.15
CA SER A 140 36.30 -24.79 -3.66
C SER A 140 35.75 -23.39 -3.38
N VAL A 141 35.81 -22.96 -2.11
CA VAL A 141 35.42 -21.61 -1.66
C VAL A 141 36.14 -20.52 -2.46
N ALA A 142 37.42 -20.73 -2.80
CA ALA A 142 38.20 -19.78 -3.57
C ALA A 142 37.70 -19.65 -5.02
N PHE A 143 37.42 -20.78 -5.69
CA PHE A 143 36.85 -20.76 -7.05
C PHE A 143 35.46 -20.12 -7.06
N CYS A 144 34.59 -20.48 -6.13
CA CYS A 144 33.24 -19.90 -6.02
C CYS A 144 33.26 -18.38 -5.81
N LYS A 145 34.21 -17.85 -5.02
CA LYS A 145 34.36 -16.39 -4.83
C LYS A 145 34.83 -15.70 -6.10
N VAL A 146 35.92 -16.17 -6.71
CA VAL A 146 36.46 -15.58 -7.96
C VAL A 146 35.41 -15.63 -9.08
N LEU A 147 34.68 -16.73 -9.20
CA LEU A 147 33.57 -16.84 -10.16
C LEU A 147 32.46 -15.82 -9.85
N ALA A 148 32.02 -15.69 -8.59
CA ALA A 148 30.98 -14.73 -8.23
C ALA A 148 31.41 -13.26 -8.46
N GLU A 149 32.69 -12.91 -8.22
CA GLU A 149 33.24 -11.60 -8.58
C GLU A 149 33.17 -11.32 -10.08
N VAL A 150 33.67 -12.24 -10.91
CA VAL A 150 33.64 -12.09 -12.38
C VAL A 150 32.20 -11.99 -12.90
N LEU A 151 31.28 -12.77 -12.34
CA LEU A 151 29.87 -12.68 -12.72
C LEU A 151 29.24 -11.32 -12.35
N ARG A 152 29.63 -10.72 -11.22
CA ARG A 152 29.18 -9.37 -10.83
C ARG A 152 29.78 -8.31 -11.75
N GLU A 153 31.05 -8.45 -12.13
CA GLU A 153 31.76 -7.54 -13.04
C GLU A 153 31.24 -7.61 -14.48
N LYS A 154 30.88 -8.80 -14.98
CA LYS A 154 30.42 -9.01 -16.38
C LYS A 154 28.91 -8.88 -16.59
N PHE A 155 28.08 -9.29 -15.62
CA PHE A 155 26.62 -9.40 -15.80
C PHE A 155 25.79 -8.61 -14.78
N ALA A 156 26.40 -8.05 -13.73
CA ALA A 156 25.75 -7.22 -12.71
C ALA A 156 24.46 -7.84 -12.11
N ASP A 157 23.28 -7.31 -12.45
CA ASP A 157 21.96 -7.77 -12.03
C ASP A 157 21.16 -8.48 -13.14
N ARG A 158 21.76 -8.62 -14.34
CA ARG A 158 21.09 -9.13 -15.57
C ARG A 158 20.81 -10.63 -15.52
N ILE A 159 21.45 -11.37 -14.61
CA ILE A 159 21.25 -12.82 -14.42
C ILE A 159 19.88 -13.06 -13.75
N ARG A 160 18.97 -13.73 -14.46
CA ARG A 160 17.63 -14.11 -13.98
C ARG A 160 17.49 -15.63 -13.81
N VAL A 161 18.06 -16.41 -14.72
CA VAL A 161 18.10 -17.87 -14.62
C VAL A 161 19.55 -18.32 -14.57
N LEU A 162 19.87 -19.22 -13.65
CA LEU A 162 21.23 -19.74 -13.47
C LEU A 162 21.24 -21.26 -13.63
N GLN A 163 21.94 -21.77 -14.64
CA GLN A 163 22.05 -23.19 -14.93
C GLN A 163 23.46 -23.69 -14.59
N LEU A 164 23.55 -24.75 -13.80
CA LEU A 164 24.76 -25.28 -13.16
C LEU A 164 24.84 -26.81 -13.29
N ASP A 165 24.19 -27.36 -14.31
CA ASP A 165 24.01 -28.81 -14.43
C ASP A 165 25.37 -29.51 -14.67
N ASP A 166 25.49 -30.76 -14.21
CA ASP A 166 26.63 -31.64 -14.52
C ASP A 166 28.03 -31.11 -14.09
N ASN A 167 28.11 -30.26 -13.04
CA ASN A 167 29.36 -29.65 -12.55
C ASN A 167 30.01 -30.37 -11.34
N SER A 168 29.53 -31.56 -10.93
CA SER A 168 30.00 -32.28 -9.73
C SER A 168 29.93 -31.47 -8.41
N ILE A 169 28.96 -30.57 -8.29
CA ILE A 169 28.68 -29.79 -7.08
C ILE A 169 28.23 -30.74 -5.97
N ARG A 170 28.90 -30.72 -4.81
CA ARG A 170 28.44 -31.38 -3.57
C ARG A 170 28.05 -30.33 -2.54
N GLN A 171 28.94 -29.38 -2.27
CA GLN A 171 28.73 -28.31 -1.28
C GLN A 171 28.00 -27.09 -1.86
N PHE A 172 26.79 -27.26 -2.41
CA PHE A 172 26.06 -26.21 -3.14
C PHE A 172 25.89 -24.89 -2.34
N LYS A 173 25.79 -24.98 -1.01
CA LYS A 173 25.78 -23.81 -0.11
C LYS A 173 26.95 -22.85 -0.34
N VAL A 174 28.16 -23.35 -0.66
CA VAL A 174 29.37 -22.52 -0.83
C VAL A 174 29.18 -21.54 -1.99
N PHE A 175 28.75 -22.03 -3.15
CA PHE A 175 28.51 -21.19 -4.32
C PHE A 175 27.35 -20.22 -4.12
N LEU A 176 26.23 -20.69 -3.53
CA LEU A 176 25.10 -19.83 -3.18
C LEU A 176 25.49 -18.70 -2.21
N THR A 177 26.42 -18.96 -1.28
CA THR A 177 26.94 -17.93 -0.38
C THR A 177 27.79 -16.90 -1.14
N ALA A 178 28.68 -17.34 -2.02
CA ALA A 178 29.51 -16.46 -2.84
C ALA A 178 28.69 -15.54 -3.75
N LEU A 179 27.65 -16.07 -4.43
CA LEU A 179 26.73 -15.26 -5.24
C LEU A 179 25.92 -14.24 -4.43
N ALA A 180 25.67 -14.53 -3.15
CA ALA A 180 24.92 -13.64 -2.27
C ALA A 180 25.83 -12.56 -1.65
N ASP A 181 27.10 -12.88 -1.41
CA ASP A 181 28.11 -11.91 -0.92
C ASP A 181 28.60 -10.99 -2.05
N ALA A 182 28.60 -11.47 -3.31
CA ALA A 182 28.77 -10.65 -4.52
C ALA A 182 27.48 -9.92 -4.97
N ASP A 183 26.41 -9.99 -4.16
CA ASP A 183 25.13 -9.28 -4.35
C ASP A 183 24.34 -9.63 -5.64
N ILE A 184 24.70 -10.70 -6.37
CA ILE A 184 24.00 -11.15 -7.60
C ILE A 184 22.64 -11.77 -7.26
N HIS A 185 22.56 -12.48 -6.14
CA HIS A 185 21.40 -13.27 -5.69
C HIS A 185 20.01 -12.61 -5.75
N ARG A 186 19.91 -11.27 -5.68
CA ARG A 186 18.62 -10.56 -5.75
C ARG A 186 17.95 -10.66 -7.11
N GLY A 187 18.73 -10.79 -8.18
CA GLY A 187 18.23 -10.81 -9.55
C GLY A 187 17.66 -12.16 -9.98
N ILE A 188 18.10 -13.24 -9.34
CA ILE A 188 17.89 -14.63 -9.75
C ILE A 188 16.48 -15.11 -9.35
N THR A 189 15.72 -15.55 -10.36
CA THR A 189 14.35 -16.07 -10.22
C THR A 189 14.25 -17.59 -10.36
N ALA A 190 15.22 -18.24 -11.01
CA ALA A 190 15.25 -19.69 -11.16
C ALA A 190 16.70 -20.22 -11.11
N ILE A 191 16.92 -21.37 -10.48
CA ILE A 191 18.23 -22.07 -10.45
C ILE A 191 18.05 -23.53 -10.84
N SER A 192 18.85 -23.99 -11.81
CA SER A 192 19.03 -25.40 -12.15
C SER A 192 20.43 -25.84 -11.75
N ALA A 193 20.55 -26.94 -11.02
CA ALA A 193 21.82 -27.59 -10.69
C ALA A 193 21.65 -29.12 -10.75
N ARG A 194 21.05 -29.61 -11.83
CA ARG A 194 20.73 -31.03 -12.08
C ARG A 194 21.99 -31.88 -12.22
N ASN A 195 21.86 -33.19 -12.06
CA ASN A 195 22.95 -34.17 -12.24
C ASN A 195 24.24 -33.85 -11.45
N ASN A 196 24.10 -33.26 -10.26
CA ASN A 196 25.22 -32.95 -9.38
C ASN A 196 25.29 -33.95 -8.20
N GLY A 197 26.29 -33.80 -7.34
CA GLY A 197 26.54 -34.64 -6.17
C GLY A 197 25.91 -34.14 -4.87
N ILE A 198 24.89 -33.28 -4.92
CA ILE A 198 24.30 -32.63 -3.74
C ILE A 198 23.54 -33.68 -2.94
N ASN A 199 23.96 -33.92 -1.69
CA ASN A 199 23.51 -35.04 -0.85
C ASN A 199 22.93 -34.63 0.50
N ASP A 200 22.84 -33.34 0.81
CA ASP A 200 22.24 -32.81 2.04
C ASP A 200 21.40 -31.55 1.79
N LEU A 201 20.60 -31.15 2.78
CA LEU A 201 19.68 -30.00 2.72
C LEU A 201 20.28 -28.67 3.24
N SER A 202 21.60 -28.61 3.51
CA SER A 202 22.24 -27.41 4.08
C SER A 202 22.15 -26.19 3.16
N PHE A 203 22.10 -26.41 1.83
CA PHE A 203 21.96 -25.37 0.82
C PHE A 203 20.68 -24.51 0.98
N ILE A 204 19.63 -25.05 1.62
CA ILE A 204 18.41 -24.30 1.97
C ILE A 204 18.75 -23.03 2.77
N SER A 205 19.75 -23.11 3.67
CA SER A 205 20.20 -21.95 4.45
C SER A 205 20.87 -20.85 3.62
N GLY A 206 21.42 -21.18 2.44
CA GLY A 206 21.89 -20.20 1.46
C GLY A 206 20.75 -19.63 0.61
N LEU A 207 19.86 -20.50 0.10
CA LEU A 207 18.70 -20.10 -0.72
C LEU A 207 17.74 -19.14 0.00
N LYS A 208 17.72 -19.12 1.35
CA LYS A 208 16.95 -18.14 2.13
C LYS A 208 17.30 -16.66 1.88
N ARG A 209 18.48 -16.36 1.30
CA ARG A 209 18.84 -14.99 0.87
C ARG A 209 18.33 -14.63 -0.54
N PHE A 210 17.86 -15.60 -1.33
CA PHE A 210 17.49 -15.40 -2.73
C PHE A 210 16.01 -14.97 -2.82
N ASP A 211 15.74 -13.71 -2.43
CA ASP A 211 14.39 -13.13 -2.35
C ASP A 211 13.54 -13.30 -3.62
N GLY A 212 14.16 -13.33 -4.79
CA GLY A 212 13.51 -13.48 -6.09
C GLY A 212 13.18 -14.91 -6.52
N LEU A 213 13.66 -15.94 -5.80
CA LEU A 213 13.68 -17.32 -6.28
C LEU A 213 12.29 -17.99 -6.27
N ASN A 214 11.80 -18.34 -7.46
CA ASN A 214 10.51 -18.98 -7.71
C ASN A 214 10.65 -20.45 -8.16
N GLU A 215 11.79 -20.84 -8.71
CA GLU A 215 11.99 -22.19 -9.29
C GLU A 215 13.36 -22.77 -8.91
N LEU A 216 13.38 -24.07 -8.61
CA LEU A 216 14.59 -24.82 -8.27
C LEU A 216 14.55 -26.21 -8.91
N LEU A 217 15.57 -26.55 -9.71
CA LEU A 217 15.73 -27.87 -10.34
C LEU A 217 17.01 -28.55 -9.83
N LEU A 218 16.85 -29.67 -9.12
CA LEU A 218 17.91 -30.51 -8.57
C LEU A 218 17.78 -31.99 -8.99
N THR A 219 16.87 -32.34 -9.90
CA THR A 219 16.72 -33.69 -10.48
C THR A 219 18.08 -34.34 -10.79
N GLY A 220 18.27 -35.60 -10.38
CA GLY A 220 19.53 -36.33 -10.55
C GLY A 220 20.54 -36.14 -9.41
N ASN A 221 20.27 -35.28 -8.42
CA ASN A 221 21.09 -35.19 -7.21
C ASN A 221 20.67 -36.20 -6.14
N PRO A 222 21.60 -36.82 -5.38
CA PRO A 222 21.26 -37.73 -4.28
C PRO A 222 20.25 -37.19 -3.25
N VAL A 223 20.21 -35.87 -3.01
CA VAL A 223 19.30 -35.23 -2.06
C VAL A 223 17.81 -35.36 -2.44
N THR A 224 17.46 -35.50 -3.72
CA THR A 224 16.04 -35.62 -4.14
C THR A 224 15.38 -36.91 -3.65
N ASN A 225 16.19 -37.92 -3.29
CA ASN A 225 15.72 -39.21 -2.76
C ASN A 225 15.40 -39.16 -1.26
N GLN A 226 15.64 -38.04 -0.56
CA GLN A 226 15.34 -37.90 0.86
C GLN A 226 13.85 -37.64 1.08
N LYS A 227 13.21 -38.42 1.97
CA LYS A 227 11.77 -38.29 2.30
C LYS A 227 11.33 -36.86 2.70
N GLU A 228 12.26 -36.09 3.27
CA GLU A 228 12.03 -34.72 3.73
C GLU A 228 12.26 -33.65 2.64
N TYR A 229 12.86 -33.98 1.50
CA TYR A 229 13.35 -33.01 0.51
C TYR A 229 12.29 -31.99 0.08
N SER A 230 11.18 -32.45 -0.49
CA SER A 230 10.10 -31.57 -0.99
C SER A 230 9.39 -30.82 0.14
N THR A 231 9.17 -31.45 1.29
CA THR A 231 8.48 -30.82 2.43
C THR A 231 9.34 -29.75 3.10
N ARG A 232 10.65 -29.98 3.21
CA ARG A 232 11.63 -29.00 3.70
C ARG A 232 11.77 -27.82 2.76
N LEU A 233 11.89 -28.03 1.44
CA LEU A 233 11.92 -26.94 0.48
C LEU A 233 10.63 -26.12 0.51
N SER A 234 9.47 -26.77 0.41
CA SER A 234 8.15 -26.10 0.36
C SER A 234 7.88 -25.22 1.59
N ARG A 235 8.33 -25.66 2.76
CA ARG A 235 8.19 -24.99 4.07
C ARG A 235 9.28 -23.95 4.35
N ASP A 236 10.55 -24.30 4.15
CA ASP A 236 11.68 -23.44 4.52
C ASP A 236 11.99 -22.36 3.48
N LEU A 237 11.49 -22.50 2.24
CA LEU A 237 11.60 -21.54 1.14
C LEU A 237 10.20 -21.16 0.58
N PRO A 238 9.40 -20.39 1.33
CA PRO A 238 7.97 -20.12 1.04
C PRO A 238 7.69 -19.26 -0.22
N ARG A 239 8.68 -19.05 -1.11
CA ARG A 239 8.55 -18.36 -2.39
C ARG A 239 8.75 -19.28 -3.62
N LEU A 240 9.35 -20.46 -3.45
CA LEU A 240 9.49 -21.45 -4.53
C LEU A 240 8.11 -21.94 -5.00
N ASN A 241 7.67 -21.54 -6.18
CA ASN A 241 6.42 -21.96 -6.79
C ASN A 241 6.59 -23.25 -7.63
N MET A 242 7.82 -23.64 -7.95
CA MET A 242 8.14 -24.88 -8.65
C MET A 242 9.41 -25.53 -8.07
N ILE A 243 9.38 -26.85 -7.90
CA ILE A 243 10.49 -27.70 -7.46
C ILE A 243 10.56 -28.88 -8.44
N ASP A 244 11.69 -29.08 -9.10
CA ASP A 244 11.92 -30.21 -10.03
C ASP A 244 10.84 -30.37 -11.12
N GLY A 245 10.36 -29.24 -11.67
CA GLY A 245 9.28 -29.19 -12.66
C GLY A 245 7.87 -29.37 -12.09
N VAL A 246 7.75 -29.72 -10.80
CA VAL A 246 6.46 -29.88 -10.10
C VAL A 246 6.05 -28.55 -9.48
N ALA A 247 4.85 -28.08 -9.80
CA ALA A 247 4.28 -26.90 -9.15
C ALA A 247 4.04 -27.18 -7.65
N VAL A 248 4.53 -26.30 -6.78
CA VAL A 248 4.30 -26.39 -5.34
C VAL A 248 2.87 -25.93 -5.06
N ASP A 249 1.98 -26.88 -4.79
CA ASP A 249 0.62 -26.54 -4.33
C ASP A 249 0.72 -25.80 -3.00
N ARG A 250 0.50 -24.49 -3.09
CA ARG A 250 0.22 -23.64 -1.96
C ARG A 250 -1.23 -23.22 -2.07
N ALA A 251 -2.00 -23.56 -1.03
CA ALA A 251 -3.13 -22.77 -0.57
C ALA A 251 -2.63 -21.38 -0.13
N LEU A 252 -2.22 -20.57 -1.12
CA LEU A 252 -1.78 -19.20 -0.93
C LEU A 252 -2.93 -18.44 -0.26
N LEU A 253 -2.61 -17.61 0.73
CA LEU A 253 -3.55 -16.65 1.33
C LEU A 253 -3.83 -15.49 0.38
N ARG A 254 -4.24 -15.83 -0.85
CA ARG A 254 -4.88 -14.91 -1.79
C ARG A 254 -6.28 -14.67 -1.24
N LEU A 255 -6.59 -13.41 -0.95
CA LEU A 255 -7.97 -12.96 -1.02
C LEU A 255 -8.52 -13.36 -2.41
N PRO A 256 -9.80 -13.75 -2.54
CA PRO A 256 -10.43 -13.83 -3.84
C PRO A 256 -10.14 -12.53 -4.62
N ASN A 257 -9.86 -12.65 -5.93
CA ASN A 257 -9.79 -11.45 -6.77
C ASN A 257 -11.08 -10.65 -6.52
N PRO A 258 -11.01 -9.31 -6.34
CA PRO A 258 -12.21 -8.51 -6.17
C PRO A 258 -13.11 -8.79 -7.38
N VAL A 259 -14.29 -9.33 -7.10
CA VAL A 259 -15.22 -9.74 -8.15
C VAL A 259 -15.81 -8.46 -8.72
N ASN A 260 -15.40 -8.09 -9.93
CA ASN A 260 -16.03 -7.00 -10.68
C ASN A 260 -17.55 -7.20 -10.62
N SER A 261 -18.30 -6.13 -10.29
CA SER A 261 -19.76 -6.17 -10.29
C SER A 261 -20.27 -6.82 -11.58
N ALA A 262 -21.14 -7.81 -11.46
CA ALA A 262 -21.77 -8.41 -12.64
C ALA A 262 -22.45 -7.31 -13.46
N PRO A 263 -22.41 -7.35 -14.80
CA PRO A 263 -22.97 -6.28 -15.63
C PRO A 263 -24.39 -5.94 -15.19
N PRO A 264 -24.68 -4.66 -14.86
CA PRO A 264 -25.94 -4.29 -14.24
C PRO A 264 -27.11 -4.57 -15.18
N SER A 265 -28.16 -5.17 -14.63
CA SER A 265 -29.44 -5.28 -15.32
C SER A 265 -30.00 -3.90 -15.67
N GLN A 266 -30.90 -3.84 -16.65
CA GLN A 266 -31.54 -2.60 -17.09
C GLN A 266 -32.27 -1.87 -15.93
N GLN A 267 -32.80 -2.60 -14.95
CA GLN A 267 -33.42 -2.04 -13.74
C GLN A 267 -32.42 -1.44 -12.75
N GLN A 268 -31.20 -1.99 -12.66
CA GLN A 268 -30.12 -1.40 -11.86
C GLN A 268 -29.58 -0.15 -12.55
N LEU A 269 -29.41 -0.18 -13.88
CA LEU A 269 -29.01 0.99 -14.69
C LEU A 269 -30.02 2.14 -14.60
N SER A 270 -31.33 1.86 -14.64
CA SER A 270 -32.35 2.92 -14.56
C SER A 270 -32.37 3.63 -13.19
N VAL A 271 -32.12 2.92 -12.08
CA VAL A 271 -31.96 3.55 -10.75
C VAL A 271 -30.66 4.36 -10.66
N LEU A 272 -29.56 3.90 -11.25
CA LEU A 272 -28.30 4.64 -11.29
C LEU A 272 -28.44 5.95 -12.07
N HIS A 273 -29.00 5.90 -13.29
CA HIS A 273 -29.26 7.11 -14.09
C HIS A 273 -30.29 8.04 -13.43
N TYR A 274 -31.30 7.50 -12.75
CA TYR A 274 -32.24 8.32 -11.97
C TYR A 274 -31.51 9.12 -10.89
N LEU A 275 -30.64 8.48 -10.10
CA LEU A 275 -29.86 9.15 -9.05
C LEU A 275 -28.83 10.14 -9.61
N GLU A 276 -28.18 9.79 -10.72
CA GLU A 276 -27.25 10.64 -11.46
C GLU A 276 -27.94 11.94 -11.93
N GLN A 277 -29.04 11.82 -12.68
CA GLN A 277 -29.78 12.93 -13.27
C GLN A 277 -30.57 13.76 -12.25
N THR A 278 -30.97 13.19 -11.11
CA THR A 278 -31.69 13.91 -10.05
C THR A 278 -30.74 14.39 -8.96
N MET A 279 -30.36 13.52 -8.02
CA MET A 279 -29.59 13.86 -6.82
C MET A 279 -28.23 14.48 -7.16
N PHE A 280 -27.40 13.78 -7.94
CA PHE A 280 -26.01 14.19 -8.12
C PHE A 280 -25.87 15.40 -9.05
N HIS A 281 -26.66 15.46 -10.13
CA HIS A 281 -26.77 16.66 -10.96
C HIS A 281 -27.29 17.87 -10.15
N SER A 282 -28.26 17.69 -9.26
CA SER A 282 -28.77 18.77 -8.39
C SER A 282 -27.73 19.24 -7.37
N MET A 283 -26.88 18.34 -6.84
CA MET A 283 -25.76 18.72 -5.98
C MET A 283 -24.71 19.55 -6.73
N ALA A 284 -24.33 19.14 -7.95
CA ALA A 284 -23.34 19.85 -8.76
C ALA A 284 -23.85 21.22 -9.26
N SER A 285 -25.09 21.29 -9.72
CA SER A 285 -25.76 22.53 -10.13
C SER A 285 -26.22 23.42 -8.97
N ARG A 286 -26.04 22.96 -7.71
CA ARG A 286 -26.49 23.61 -6.46
C ARG A 286 -28.01 23.78 -6.33
N ASN A 287 -28.80 23.07 -7.13
CA ASN A 287 -30.27 23.05 -7.06
C ASN A 287 -30.75 22.13 -5.91
N TYR A 288 -30.35 22.44 -4.67
CA TYR A 288 -30.62 21.58 -3.51
C TYR A 288 -32.12 21.42 -3.21
N ASP A 289 -32.97 22.35 -3.66
CA ASP A 289 -34.39 22.33 -3.36
C ASP A 289 -35.14 21.28 -4.21
N ALA A 290 -34.62 20.95 -5.40
CA ALA A 290 -35.08 19.80 -6.19
C ALA A 290 -34.79 18.45 -5.50
N ILE A 291 -33.76 18.38 -4.64
CA ILE A 291 -33.39 17.16 -3.91
C ILE A 291 -34.44 16.80 -2.84
N ALA A 292 -35.20 17.77 -2.33
CA ALA A 292 -36.24 17.52 -1.31
C ALA A 292 -37.26 16.46 -1.75
N TYR A 293 -37.66 16.47 -3.01
CA TYR A 293 -38.65 15.55 -3.58
C TYR A 293 -38.13 14.11 -3.76
N LEU A 294 -36.83 13.88 -3.62
CA LEU A 294 -36.21 12.56 -3.74
C LEU A 294 -36.29 11.75 -2.43
N TYR A 295 -36.56 12.40 -1.29
CA TYR A 295 -36.62 11.76 0.02
C TYR A 295 -38.06 11.46 0.45
N SER A 296 -38.28 10.32 1.10
CA SER A 296 -39.59 9.97 1.64
C SER A 296 -40.05 11.01 2.67
N PRO A 297 -41.24 11.62 2.52
CA PRO A 297 -41.74 12.61 3.47
C PRO A 297 -42.20 11.99 4.80
N GLN A 298 -42.42 10.66 4.82
CA GLN A 298 -42.86 9.92 6.00
C GLN A 298 -41.66 9.55 6.89
N PHE A 299 -40.65 8.91 6.30
CA PHE A 299 -39.46 8.43 6.99
C PHE A 299 -38.24 8.52 6.08
N SER A 300 -37.43 9.56 6.27
CA SER A 300 -36.13 9.73 5.63
C SER A 300 -35.08 10.21 6.63
N ALA A 301 -33.84 9.75 6.47
CA ALA A 301 -32.72 10.16 7.30
C ALA A 301 -31.41 10.28 6.51
N LEU A 302 -30.56 11.24 6.87
CA LEU A 302 -29.19 11.39 6.40
C LEU A 302 -28.21 11.40 7.58
N SER A 303 -27.16 10.60 7.48
CA SER A 303 -25.96 10.74 8.31
C SER A 303 -24.69 10.86 7.47
N ILE A 304 -23.79 11.74 7.91
CA ILE A 304 -22.48 11.95 7.31
C ILE A 304 -21.43 11.51 8.33
N SER A 305 -20.61 10.54 7.95
CA SER A 305 -19.54 9.95 8.75
C SER A 305 -18.19 10.41 8.22
N ARG A 306 -17.17 10.48 9.07
CA ARG A 306 -15.78 10.67 8.64
C ARG A 306 -14.96 9.42 8.93
N GLY A 307 -14.03 9.10 8.05
CA GLY A 307 -12.95 8.17 8.38
C GLY A 307 -12.06 8.70 9.53
N PRO A 308 -11.34 7.80 10.22
CA PRO A 308 -10.51 8.14 11.39
C PRO A 308 -9.29 8.99 11.04
N GLU A 309 -8.93 9.09 9.75
CA GLU A 309 -7.75 9.81 9.28
C GLU A 309 -7.80 11.30 9.67
N PRO A 310 -6.67 11.94 9.98
CA PRO A 310 -6.63 13.36 10.30
C PRO A 310 -6.94 14.21 9.06
N LEU A 311 -7.75 15.27 9.25
CA LEU A 311 -8.04 16.24 8.19
C LEU A 311 -6.81 17.14 7.96
N PRO A 312 -6.25 17.19 6.74
CA PRO A 312 -5.06 18.01 6.44
C PRO A 312 -5.26 19.50 6.72
N GLN A 313 -4.41 20.14 7.54
CA GLN A 313 -4.62 21.54 7.95
C GLN A 313 -4.13 22.56 6.92
N ARG A 314 -3.73 22.13 5.71
CA ARG A 314 -3.16 23.00 4.66
C ARG A 314 -3.70 22.67 3.27
N VAL A 315 -3.89 23.70 2.45
CA VAL A 315 -4.04 23.58 1.00
C VAL A 315 -2.66 23.23 0.42
N PRO A 316 -2.49 22.08 -0.25
CA PRO A 316 -1.22 21.73 -0.90
C PRO A 316 -0.88 22.74 -2.01
N ALA A 317 0.39 22.85 -2.37
CA ALA A 317 0.82 23.52 -3.60
C ALA A 317 0.96 22.46 -4.70
N SER A 318 0.01 22.40 -5.64
CA SER A 318 -0.03 21.39 -6.69
C SER A 318 -0.61 21.96 -7.99
N ALA A 319 0.10 21.75 -9.11
CA ALA A 319 -0.39 22.10 -10.44
C ALA A 319 -1.69 21.33 -10.78
N VAL A 320 -1.74 20.03 -10.46
CA VAL A 320 -2.89 19.14 -10.67
C VAL A 320 -4.17 19.62 -9.97
N LEU A 321 -4.04 20.35 -8.86
CA LEU A 321 -5.17 20.92 -8.11
C LEU A 321 -5.46 22.40 -8.45
N ASN A 322 -4.77 22.99 -9.44
CA ASN A 322 -4.76 24.44 -9.69
C ASN A 322 -4.36 25.27 -8.44
N THR A 323 -3.53 24.71 -7.55
CA THR A 323 -3.08 25.36 -6.31
C THR A 323 -1.57 25.63 -6.26
N GLY A 324 -0.81 25.32 -7.31
CA GLY A 324 0.62 25.62 -7.42
C GLY A 324 0.88 27.12 -7.28
N ASP A 325 0.47 27.88 -8.28
CA ASP A 325 0.77 29.30 -8.46
C ASP A 325 -0.12 30.26 -7.62
N LEU A 326 -0.92 29.72 -6.69
CA LEU A 326 -1.75 30.53 -5.81
C LEU A 326 -0.92 31.47 -4.92
N GLU A 327 -1.17 32.76 -5.06
CA GLU A 327 -0.65 33.81 -4.19
C GLU A 327 -0.91 33.51 -2.71
N LYS A 328 0.01 33.97 -1.86
CA LYS A 328 -0.04 33.73 -0.41
C LYS A 328 -1.35 34.22 0.24
N GLN A 329 -1.92 35.32 -0.24
CA GLN A 329 -3.20 35.83 0.28
C GLN A 329 -4.37 34.92 -0.10
N LEU A 330 -4.51 34.57 -1.39
CA LEU A 330 -5.55 33.66 -1.89
C LEU A 330 -5.44 32.27 -1.26
N ARG A 331 -4.24 31.72 -1.11
CA ARG A 331 -3.99 30.44 -0.43
C ARG A 331 -4.43 30.47 1.04
N ASN A 332 -4.16 31.55 1.75
CA ASN A 332 -4.59 31.73 3.15
C ASN A 332 -6.13 31.83 3.25
N GLN A 333 -6.77 32.55 2.33
CA GLN A 333 -8.24 32.65 2.28
C GLN A 333 -8.88 31.28 2.00
N MET A 334 -8.40 30.58 0.97
CA MET A 334 -8.81 29.21 0.63
C MET A 334 -8.65 28.27 1.83
N GLN A 335 -7.54 28.37 2.58
CA GLN A 335 -7.35 27.58 3.80
C GLN A 335 -8.39 27.91 4.88
N ALA A 336 -8.67 29.19 5.13
CA ALA A 336 -9.67 29.61 6.12
C ALA A 336 -11.07 29.09 5.75
N ASP A 337 -11.43 29.18 4.47
CA ASP A 337 -12.71 28.73 3.92
C ASP A 337 -12.91 27.23 4.03
N PHE A 338 -11.91 26.42 3.64
CA PHE A 338 -11.95 24.97 3.81
C PHE A 338 -11.91 24.53 5.27
N SER A 339 -11.22 25.27 6.14
CA SER A 339 -11.26 25.02 7.60
C SER A 339 -12.67 25.25 8.13
N LYS A 340 -13.31 26.35 7.75
CA LYS A 340 -14.69 26.69 8.11
C LYS A 340 -15.69 25.64 7.63
N LEU A 341 -15.56 25.20 6.37
CA LEU A 341 -16.38 24.12 5.79
C LEU A 341 -16.29 22.82 6.61
N ARG A 342 -15.08 22.42 7.01
CA ARG A 342 -14.85 21.19 7.79
C ARG A 342 -15.37 21.31 9.22
N SER A 343 -15.24 22.48 9.85
CA SER A 343 -15.79 22.73 11.19
C SER A 343 -17.31 22.81 11.23
N SER A 344 -17.98 23.06 10.10
CA SER A 344 -19.45 23.12 10.00
C SER A 344 -20.09 21.79 9.60
N GLN A 345 -19.35 20.67 9.59
CA GLN A 345 -19.92 19.34 9.37
C GLN A 345 -20.21 18.65 10.69
N ASP A 346 -21.48 18.42 11.00
CA ASP A 346 -21.90 17.54 12.09
C ASP A 346 -21.64 16.07 11.70
N PHE A 347 -20.37 15.66 11.72
CA PHE A 347 -19.97 14.27 11.50
C PHE A 347 -20.54 13.35 12.58
N ARG A 348 -20.79 12.09 12.22
CA ARG A 348 -21.28 11.04 13.12
C ARG A 348 -20.37 9.82 13.01
N ASN A 349 -19.77 9.39 14.11
CA ASN A 349 -19.00 8.14 14.17
C ASN A 349 -19.24 7.44 15.51
N LEU A 350 -20.07 6.39 15.50
CA LEU A 350 -20.45 5.67 16.72
C LEU A 350 -19.28 4.94 17.43
N ALA A 351 -18.12 4.81 16.79
CA ALA A 351 -16.92 4.25 17.42
C ALA A 351 -16.16 5.30 18.27
N THR A 352 -16.35 6.60 18.02
CA THR A 352 -15.76 7.71 18.79
C THR A 352 -16.79 8.45 19.62
N ASP A 353 -18.02 8.53 19.14
CA ASP A 353 -19.11 9.32 19.72
C ASP A 353 -19.85 8.51 20.79
N SER A 354 -19.25 8.41 21.98
CA SER A 354 -19.76 7.62 23.12
C SER A 354 -21.19 7.96 23.55
N ALA A 355 -21.70 9.13 23.19
CA ALA A 355 -23.03 9.63 23.55
C ALA A 355 -24.12 9.37 22.49
N GLY A 356 -24.22 8.13 21.99
CA GLY A 356 -25.41 7.62 21.27
C GLY A 356 -25.94 8.51 20.15
N SER A 357 -25.05 9.04 19.31
CA SER A 357 -25.28 10.28 18.53
C SER A 357 -26.45 10.20 17.52
N MET A 358 -27.65 10.54 17.99
CA MET A 358 -28.84 10.82 17.16
C MET A 358 -28.92 12.29 16.76
N ARG A 359 -28.19 13.18 17.46
CA ARG A 359 -28.12 14.63 17.18
C ARG A 359 -27.56 14.94 15.78
N ASN A 360 -26.62 14.12 15.31
CA ASN A 360 -25.91 14.37 14.06
C ASN A 360 -26.56 13.65 12.86
N ILE A 361 -27.82 13.23 12.99
CA ILE A 361 -28.66 12.66 11.93
C ILE A 361 -29.71 13.71 11.55
N ALA A 362 -29.73 14.11 10.28
CA ALA A 362 -30.80 14.93 9.72
C ALA A 362 -32.01 14.04 9.37
N LYS A 363 -33.23 14.48 9.67
CA LYS A 363 -34.48 13.71 9.50
C LYS A 363 -35.51 14.49 8.69
N GLY A 364 -36.15 13.79 7.75
CA GLY A 364 -37.11 14.40 6.82
C GLY A 364 -36.42 15.28 5.75
N PRO A 365 -37.09 15.56 4.63
CA PRO A 365 -36.43 16.19 3.47
C PRO A 365 -35.73 17.52 3.75
N GLN A 366 -36.29 18.37 4.62
CA GLN A 366 -35.78 19.73 4.86
C GLN A 366 -34.46 19.75 5.63
N GLU A 367 -34.33 18.99 6.73
CA GLU A 367 -33.06 18.87 7.45
C GLU A 367 -31.99 18.21 6.58
N ILE A 368 -32.40 17.22 5.77
CA ILE A 368 -31.51 16.48 4.87
C ILE A 368 -30.96 17.41 3.78
N VAL A 369 -31.80 18.21 3.13
CA VAL A 369 -31.42 19.22 2.14
C VAL A 369 -30.48 20.26 2.75
N ALA A 370 -30.77 20.77 3.95
CA ALA A 370 -29.88 21.69 4.66
C ALA A 370 -28.51 21.05 4.96
N LYS A 371 -28.47 19.78 5.36
CA LYS A 371 -27.23 19.05 5.65
C LYS A 371 -26.42 18.71 4.39
N LEU A 372 -27.06 18.37 3.28
CA LEU A 372 -26.39 18.21 1.97
C LEU A 372 -25.84 19.54 1.44
N ARG A 373 -26.64 20.61 1.52
CA ARG A 373 -26.22 21.97 1.16
C ARG A 373 -24.95 22.35 1.93
N ASN A 374 -24.91 22.10 3.25
CA ASN A 374 -23.72 22.33 4.08
C ASN A 374 -22.53 21.41 3.72
N MET A 375 -22.75 20.14 3.39
CA MET A 375 -21.70 19.21 2.96
C MET A 375 -21.02 19.66 1.66
N CYS A 376 -21.77 20.25 0.74
CA CYS A 376 -21.31 20.64 -0.59
C CYS A 376 -20.80 22.10 -0.68
N GLY A 377 -20.63 22.81 0.45
CA GLY A 377 -20.08 24.17 0.50
C GLY A 377 -21.08 25.26 0.92
N GLY A 378 -22.36 24.99 0.71
CA GLY A 378 -23.47 25.92 0.87
C GLY A 378 -23.58 26.93 -0.27
N ASP A 379 -24.33 27.99 -0.04
CA ASP A 379 -24.63 29.05 -1.03
C ASP A 379 -23.45 30.04 -1.21
N LYS A 380 -22.22 29.51 -1.27
CA LYS A 380 -20.95 30.26 -1.20
C LYS A 380 -20.13 30.14 -2.48
N PHE A 381 -18.90 30.64 -2.45
CA PHE A 381 -17.83 30.46 -3.44
C PHE A 381 -17.34 29.00 -3.65
N LEU A 382 -18.06 27.98 -3.16
CA LEU A 382 -17.70 26.56 -3.29
C LEU A 382 -18.73 25.83 -4.15
N SER A 383 -18.27 25.15 -5.21
CA SER A 383 -19.05 24.16 -5.96
C SER A 383 -18.55 22.74 -5.65
N VAL A 384 -19.34 21.73 -5.98
CA VAL A 384 -18.88 20.34 -6.05
C VAL A 384 -18.96 19.79 -7.47
N GLU A 385 -17.90 19.12 -7.90
CA GLU A 385 -17.95 18.14 -8.99
C GLU A 385 -17.83 16.74 -8.40
N ILE A 386 -18.45 15.76 -9.05
CA ILE A 386 -18.53 14.38 -8.57
C ILE A 386 -18.07 13.44 -9.69
N GLU A 387 -17.06 12.65 -9.39
CA GLU A 387 -16.54 11.58 -10.25
C GLU A 387 -16.85 10.23 -9.59
N PHE A 388 -17.48 9.32 -10.32
CA PHE A 388 -17.84 8.00 -9.81
C PHE A 388 -16.78 6.96 -10.11
N ASN A 389 -16.51 6.11 -9.13
CA ASN A 389 -15.79 4.87 -9.35
C ASN A 389 -16.74 3.85 -10.02
N PRO A 390 -16.30 3.10 -11.06
CA PRO A 390 -17.17 2.15 -11.77
C PRO A 390 -17.62 0.96 -10.92
N ASN A 391 -17.00 0.70 -9.76
CA ASN A 391 -17.35 -0.41 -8.86
C ASN A 391 -18.52 -0.04 -7.92
N PHE A 392 -19.66 0.37 -8.48
CA PHE A 392 -20.91 0.51 -7.72
C PHE A 392 -21.51 -0.87 -7.38
N ASN A 393 -22.40 -0.88 -6.39
CA ASN A 393 -23.26 -2.01 -6.05
C ASN A 393 -24.73 -1.56 -6.03
N VAL A 394 -25.63 -2.39 -6.55
CA VAL A 394 -27.08 -2.15 -6.55
C VAL A 394 -27.81 -3.45 -6.25
N VAL A 395 -28.45 -3.55 -5.09
CA VAL A 395 -29.19 -4.73 -4.64
C VAL A 395 -30.69 -4.43 -4.67
N MET A 396 -31.42 -5.13 -5.54
CA MET A 396 -32.88 -5.11 -5.58
C MET A 396 -33.42 -6.18 -4.63
N MET A 397 -34.36 -5.80 -3.76
CA MET A 397 -35.05 -6.69 -2.82
C MET A 397 -36.57 -6.53 -3.02
N ASP A 398 -37.21 -7.59 -3.46
CA ASP A 398 -38.64 -7.64 -3.78
C ASP A 398 -39.37 -8.69 -2.91
N GLN A 399 -40.49 -9.22 -3.41
CA GLN A 399 -41.26 -10.27 -2.72
C GLN A 399 -40.46 -11.56 -2.49
N SER A 400 -39.43 -11.87 -3.30
CA SER A 400 -38.53 -13.01 -3.07
C SER A 400 -37.66 -12.86 -1.82
N TYR A 401 -37.42 -11.62 -1.39
CA TYR A 401 -36.79 -11.26 -0.11
C TYR A 401 -37.84 -10.99 1.00
N HIS A 402 -39.10 -11.39 0.77
CA HIS A 402 -40.25 -11.13 1.65
C HIS A 402 -40.55 -9.64 1.92
N MET A 403 -40.09 -8.73 1.06
CA MET A 403 -40.35 -7.30 1.20
C MET A 403 -41.79 -6.94 0.80
N ARG A 404 -42.45 -6.11 1.61
CA ARG A 404 -43.84 -5.65 1.35
C ARG A 404 -43.95 -4.66 0.18
N VAL A 405 -42.88 -3.91 -0.08
CA VAL A 405 -42.68 -3.02 -1.22
C VAL A 405 -41.28 -3.25 -1.77
N PRO A 406 -41.02 -3.04 -3.08
CA PRO A 406 -39.67 -3.12 -3.62
C PRO A 406 -38.72 -2.13 -2.91
N VAL A 407 -37.54 -2.63 -2.51
CA VAL A 407 -36.47 -1.83 -1.92
C VAL A 407 -35.20 -2.01 -2.73
N CYS A 408 -34.54 -0.91 -3.05
CA CYS A 408 -33.25 -0.90 -3.73
C CYS A 408 -32.19 -0.33 -2.79
N VAL A 409 -31.10 -1.05 -2.57
CA VAL A 409 -29.92 -0.54 -1.86
C VAL A 409 -28.82 -0.28 -2.87
N VAL A 410 -28.46 1.00 -3.03
CA VAL A 410 -27.40 1.46 -3.92
C VAL A 410 -26.21 1.87 -3.06
N THR A 411 -25.03 1.34 -3.34
CA THR A 411 -23.76 1.88 -2.83
C THR A 411 -22.93 2.38 -4.01
N VAL A 412 -22.60 3.67 -4.00
CA VAL A 412 -21.68 4.30 -4.94
C VAL A 412 -20.42 4.75 -4.22
N HIS A 413 -19.29 4.64 -4.90
CA HIS A 413 -17.98 5.10 -4.45
C HIS A 413 -17.52 6.19 -5.41
N GLY A 414 -16.81 7.21 -4.94
CA GLY A 414 -16.40 8.29 -5.81
C GLY A 414 -15.46 9.31 -5.18
N LYS A 415 -15.14 10.34 -5.97
CA LYS A 415 -14.29 11.47 -5.63
C LYS A 415 -15.10 12.75 -5.82
N MET A 416 -15.27 13.50 -4.73
CA MET A 416 -15.90 14.82 -4.75
C MET A 416 -14.81 15.88 -4.78
N ARG A 417 -14.77 16.70 -5.84
CA ARG A 417 -13.89 17.86 -5.96
C ARG A 417 -14.64 19.10 -5.50
N TYR A 418 -14.13 19.78 -4.48
CA TYR A 418 -14.60 21.10 -4.11
C TYR A 418 -13.88 22.15 -4.93
N LEU A 419 -14.59 22.82 -5.84
CA LEU A 419 -14.07 23.94 -6.62
C LEU A 419 -14.20 25.23 -5.79
N TRP A 420 -13.09 25.90 -5.49
CA TRP A 420 -13.06 27.17 -4.75
C TRP A 420 -12.96 28.34 -5.73
N ASN A 421 -14.11 28.92 -6.05
CA ASN A 421 -14.26 30.08 -6.93
C ASN A 421 -14.86 31.26 -6.16
N PRO A 422 -14.04 32.05 -5.44
CA PRO A 422 -14.46 33.34 -4.91
C PRO A 422 -15.00 34.24 -6.02
N VAL A 423 -15.96 35.08 -5.65
CA VAL A 423 -16.59 36.07 -6.52
C VAL A 423 -16.20 37.44 -6.01
N HIS A 424 -15.67 38.29 -6.88
CA HIS A 424 -15.30 39.65 -6.50
C HIS A 424 -16.54 40.45 -6.07
N PRO A 425 -16.57 41.04 -4.85
CA PRO A 425 -17.77 41.72 -4.33
C PRO A 425 -18.29 42.86 -5.23
N GLU A 426 -17.37 43.55 -5.91
CA GLU A 426 -17.64 44.73 -6.73
C GLU A 426 -18.14 44.37 -8.13
N THR A 427 -17.42 43.48 -8.85
CA THR A 427 -17.74 43.13 -10.24
C THR A 427 -18.73 41.96 -10.37
N ARG A 428 -18.96 41.21 -9.29
CA ARG A 428 -19.69 39.92 -9.27
C ARG A 428 -19.13 38.86 -10.23
N GLN A 429 -17.87 38.99 -10.66
CA GLN A 429 -17.20 38.02 -11.53
C GLN A 429 -16.40 37.01 -10.70
N SER A 430 -16.28 35.79 -11.22
CA SER A 430 -15.36 34.75 -10.74
C SER A 430 -13.93 35.27 -10.66
N THR A 431 -13.22 35.01 -9.56
CA THR A 431 -11.78 35.31 -9.45
C THR A 431 -10.94 34.44 -10.39
N PHE A 432 -11.42 33.24 -10.75
CA PHE A 432 -10.70 32.31 -11.63
C PHE A 432 -11.45 32.04 -12.94
N PRO A 433 -10.75 31.94 -14.09
CA PRO A 433 -11.36 31.54 -15.35
C PRO A 433 -11.72 30.05 -15.35
N ALA A 434 -12.64 29.67 -16.25
CA ALA A 434 -13.10 28.29 -16.39
C ALA A 434 -11.93 27.30 -16.62
N GLY A 435 -11.99 26.13 -15.98
CA GLY A 435 -10.92 25.12 -16.02
C GLY A 435 -9.67 25.43 -15.19
N LYS A 436 -9.51 26.65 -14.67
CA LYS A 436 -8.38 27.06 -13.81
C LYS A 436 -8.77 27.34 -12.35
N VAL A 437 -9.97 26.91 -11.95
CA VAL A 437 -10.44 27.05 -10.58
C VAL A 437 -9.61 26.15 -9.64
N PRO A 438 -9.07 26.68 -8.53
CA PRO A 438 -8.40 25.89 -7.49
C PRO A 438 -9.35 24.90 -6.82
N MET A 439 -8.87 23.70 -6.48
CA MET A 439 -9.70 22.66 -5.91
C MET A 439 -9.04 21.85 -4.79
N ILE A 440 -9.88 21.24 -3.95
CA ILE A 440 -9.49 20.19 -2.99
C ILE A 440 -10.48 19.04 -3.11
N SER A 441 -9.98 17.82 -3.14
CA SER A 441 -10.79 16.61 -3.27
C SER A 441 -10.90 15.79 -1.98
N THR A 442 -11.97 15.02 -1.89
CA THR A 442 -12.23 14.00 -0.86
C THR A 442 -12.81 12.78 -1.55
N PHE A 443 -12.44 11.57 -1.10
CA PHE A 443 -13.18 10.37 -1.49
C PHE A 443 -14.45 10.24 -0.65
N PHE A 444 -15.49 9.65 -1.23
CA PHE A 444 -16.70 9.29 -0.52
C PHE A 444 -17.18 7.89 -0.88
N ASP A 445 -17.83 7.26 0.09
CA ASP A 445 -18.63 6.05 -0.07
C ASP A 445 -20.06 6.40 0.37
N ARG A 446 -21.05 6.26 -0.50
CA ARG A 446 -22.44 6.63 -0.21
C ARG A 446 -23.38 5.44 -0.40
N THR A 447 -24.10 5.08 0.65
CA THR A 447 -25.15 4.05 0.61
C THR A 447 -26.52 4.69 0.77
N LEU A 448 -27.39 4.44 -0.22
CA LEU A 448 -28.77 4.91 -0.31
C LEU A 448 -29.71 3.70 -0.21
N THR A 449 -30.78 3.82 0.59
CA THR A 449 -31.88 2.86 0.62
C THR A 449 -33.12 3.51 0.03
N LEU A 450 -33.52 3.07 -1.16
CA LEU A 450 -34.67 3.56 -1.90
C LEU A 450 -35.86 2.62 -1.73
N THR A 451 -37.04 3.17 -1.45
CA THR A 451 -38.33 2.48 -1.40
C THR A 451 -39.17 2.87 -2.60
N TRP A 452 -39.72 1.89 -3.32
CA TRP A 452 -40.65 2.16 -4.41
C TRP A 452 -42.01 2.58 -3.86
N ASP A 453 -42.49 3.77 -4.23
CA ASP A 453 -43.87 4.17 -4.00
C ASP A 453 -44.73 3.81 -5.20
N SER A 454 -45.61 2.82 -5.03
CA SER A 454 -46.54 2.38 -6.08
C SER A 454 -47.59 3.43 -6.47
N ASN A 455 -47.81 4.47 -5.65
CA ASN A 455 -48.81 5.51 -5.94
C ASN A 455 -48.26 6.55 -6.94
N THR A 456 -47.03 7.00 -6.75
CA THR A 456 -46.33 7.91 -7.67
C THR A 456 -45.55 7.18 -8.78
N SER A 457 -45.28 5.88 -8.61
CA SER A 457 -44.36 5.10 -9.46
C SER A 457 -42.94 5.68 -9.51
N VAL A 458 -42.43 6.11 -8.35
CA VAL A 458 -41.10 6.72 -8.18
C VAL A 458 -40.34 6.06 -7.02
N TRP A 459 -39.01 6.04 -7.13
CA TRP A 459 -38.12 5.63 -6.04
C TRP A 459 -37.91 6.78 -5.05
N SER A 460 -38.24 6.56 -3.77
CA SER A 460 -38.05 7.53 -2.69
C SER A 460 -36.93 7.10 -1.74
N ILE A 461 -36.03 8.01 -1.36
CA ILE A 461 -34.91 7.71 -0.48
C ILE A 461 -35.38 7.72 0.98
N SER A 462 -35.20 6.58 1.66
CA SER A 462 -35.58 6.35 3.06
C SER A 462 -34.39 6.44 4.03
N ASN A 463 -33.17 6.14 3.56
CA ASN A 463 -31.94 6.27 4.34
C ASN A 463 -30.77 6.62 3.43
N ASP A 464 -29.92 7.53 3.88
CA ASP A 464 -28.71 7.99 3.20
C ASP A 464 -27.54 8.06 4.18
N MET A 465 -26.43 7.42 3.80
CA MET A 465 -25.23 7.33 4.60
C MET A 465 -24.03 7.67 3.73
N VAL A 466 -23.41 8.82 4.00
CA VAL A 466 -22.16 9.26 3.36
C VAL A 466 -21.00 9.00 4.31
N LEU A 467 -19.96 8.29 3.88
CA LEU A 467 -18.66 8.24 4.53
C LEU A 467 -17.68 9.10 3.74
N MET A 468 -17.05 10.09 4.37
CA MET A 468 -16.04 10.96 3.77
C MET A 468 -14.62 10.59 4.23
N ARG A 469 -13.68 10.53 3.29
CA ARG A 469 -12.27 10.17 3.50
C ARG A 469 -11.34 11.14 2.74
N PRO A 470 -10.14 11.48 3.27
CA PRO A 470 -9.19 12.35 2.57
C PRO A 470 -8.69 11.74 1.25
N ASP A 471 -8.20 12.57 0.34
CA ASP A 471 -7.60 12.16 -0.94
C ASP A 471 -6.06 12.26 -0.90
N ARG A 472 -5.37 11.33 -1.59
CA ARG A 472 -3.90 11.19 -1.72
C ARG A 472 -3.18 12.52 -1.98
N ALA A 473 -3.78 13.38 -2.80
CA ALA A 473 -3.21 14.66 -3.21
C ALA A 473 -3.15 15.71 -2.07
N VAL A 474 -3.75 15.41 -0.91
CA VAL A 474 -3.76 16.29 0.26
C VAL A 474 -2.81 15.72 1.32
N VAL A 475 -1.86 16.55 1.76
CA VAL A 475 -0.68 16.14 2.54
C VAL A 475 -0.88 16.43 4.03
N HIS A 476 -0.43 15.52 4.90
CA HIS A 476 -0.43 15.72 6.34
C HIS A 476 0.53 16.86 6.77
N ASP A 477 0.38 17.34 8.01
CA ASP A 477 1.08 18.55 8.49
C ASP A 477 2.61 18.39 8.61
N ASP A 478 3.09 17.14 8.62
CA ASP A 478 4.49 16.72 8.61
C ASP A 478 5.08 16.54 7.19
N GLY A 479 4.26 16.71 6.14
CA GLY A 479 4.65 16.47 4.75
C GLY A 479 4.38 15.06 4.23
N THR A 480 3.78 14.15 5.00
CA THR A 480 3.48 12.79 4.53
C THR A 480 2.19 12.72 3.70
N PRO A 481 2.13 11.94 2.59
CA PRO A 481 0.90 11.79 1.79
C PRO A 481 -0.20 11.05 2.57
N SER A 482 -1.48 11.43 2.39
CA SER A 482 -2.57 10.74 3.08
C SER A 482 -2.72 9.29 2.60
N ASN A 483 -2.86 8.37 3.57
CA ASN A 483 -2.82 6.94 3.30
C ASN A 483 -4.07 6.44 2.53
N PRO A 484 -3.93 5.78 1.37
CA PRO A 484 -5.06 5.49 0.49
C PRO A 484 -5.72 4.13 0.72
N LEU A 485 -7.03 4.06 0.43
CA LEU A 485 -7.76 2.79 0.22
C LEU A 485 -7.40 2.11 -1.12
N PHE A 486 -6.62 2.78 -1.97
CA PHE A 486 -6.09 2.25 -3.23
C PHE A 486 -4.65 1.72 -3.03
N PHE A 487 -4.55 0.40 -2.88
CA PHE A 487 -3.37 -0.36 -2.41
C PHE A 487 -2.11 -0.38 -3.32
N ALA A 488 -2.14 0.30 -4.47
CA ALA A 488 -1.11 0.19 -5.50
C ALA A 488 0.28 0.72 -5.09
N ASN A 489 0.36 1.60 -4.10
CA ASN A 489 1.59 2.31 -3.68
C ASN A 489 2.52 1.51 -2.74
N THR A 490 2.25 0.23 -2.48
CA THR A 490 3.19 -0.64 -1.74
C THR A 490 4.35 -1.04 -2.65
N PRO A 491 5.64 -0.98 -2.22
CA PRO A 491 6.79 -1.24 -3.10
C PRO A 491 6.75 -2.60 -3.81
N SER A 492 6.23 -3.63 -3.16
CA SER A 492 6.00 -4.95 -3.74
C SER A 492 4.96 -4.96 -4.86
N ARG A 493 3.91 -4.13 -4.76
CA ARG A 493 2.88 -3.98 -5.80
C ARG A 493 3.32 -3.05 -6.93
N ILE A 494 4.07 -1.97 -6.62
CA ILE A 494 4.72 -1.14 -7.64
C ILE A 494 5.64 -2.01 -8.51
N GLU A 495 6.49 -2.84 -7.89
CA GLU A 495 7.37 -3.77 -8.62
C GLU A 495 6.59 -4.84 -9.40
N GLN A 496 5.45 -5.31 -8.87
CA GLN A 496 4.55 -6.23 -9.58
C GLN A 496 3.90 -5.58 -10.80
N MET A 497 3.44 -4.32 -10.69
CA MET A 497 2.82 -3.56 -11.78
C MET A 497 3.85 -3.17 -12.84
N ARG A 498 5.06 -2.78 -12.42
CA ARG A 498 6.22 -2.55 -13.31
C ARG A 498 6.50 -3.77 -14.19
N ARG A 499 6.64 -4.95 -13.57
CA ARG A 499 6.86 -6.22 -14.28
C ARG A 499 5.71 -6.63 -15.20
N ARG A 500 4.46 -6.25 -14.87
CA ARG A 500 3.26 -6.71 -15.59
C ARG A 500 2.80 -5.77 -16.71
N LEU A 501 2.95 -4.46 -16.54
CA LEU A 501 2.37 -3.45 -17.42
C LEU A 501 3.43 -2.77 -18.30
N MET A 502 4.62 -2.49 -17.76
CA MET A 502 5.67 -1.76 -18.48
C MET A 502 7.07 -2.35 -18.21
N PRO A 503 7.30 -3.64 -18.56
CA PRO A 503 8.58 -4.31 -18.30
C PRO A 503 9.71 -3.63 -19.09
N GLY A 504 10.65 -3.02 -18.36
CA GLY A 504 11.78 -2.27 -18.91
C GLY A 504 12.05 -0.97 -18.17
N VAL A 505 11.01 -0.34 -17.58
CA VAL A 505 11.16 0.91 -16.81
C VAL A 505 11.68 0.65 -15.38
N THR A 506 12.20 1.68 -14.70
CA THR A 506 12.62 1.61 -13.29
C THR A 506 11.45 1.54 -12.30
N ALA A 507 11.72 1.14 -11.06
CA ALA A 507 10.71 1.14 -9.99
C ALA A 507 10.25 2.58 -9.66
N ASP A 508 11.13 3.56 -9.78
CA ASP A 508 10.83 4.98 -9.50
C ASP A 508 9.95 5.59 -10.60
N VAL A 509 10.17 5.23 -11.87
CA VAL A 509 9.26 5.58 -12.99
C VAL A 509 7.86 4.99 -12.76
N MET A 510 7.75 3.70 -12.40
CA MET A 510 6.44 3.11 -12.09
C MET A 510 5.81 3.72 -10.82
N THR A 511 6.63 4.14 -9.85
CA THR A 511 6.17 4.89 -8.66
C THR A 511 5.56 6.23 -9.06
N VAL A 512 6.18 6.97 -9.99
CA VAL A 512 5.59 8.20 -10.57
C VAL A 512 4.25 7.92 -11.24
N ILE A 513 4.16 6.90 -12.10
CA ILE A 513 2.90 6.55 -12.79
C ILE A 513 1.79 6.17 -11.79
N VAL A 514 2.11 5.40 -10.74
CA VAL A 514 1.16 4.96 -9.69
C VAL A 514 0.78 6.09 -8.71
N ASN A 515 1.60 7.13 -8.59
CA ASN A 515 1.31 8.33 -7.80
C ASN A 515 0.55 9.40 -8.59
N ALA A 516 0.71 9.43 -9.92
CA ALA A 516 -0.01 10.31 -10.84
C ALA A 516 -1.49 9.93 -11.02
N THR A 517 -1.85 8.69 -10.73
CA THR A 517 -3.13 8.07 -11.08
C THR A 517 -3.94 7.64 -9.84
N SER A 518 -5.26 7.54 -10.00
CA SER A 518 -6.22 7.27 -8.93
C SER A 518 -6.69 5.81 -8.86
N SER A 519 -6.53 5.03 -9.94
CA SER A 519 -7.01 3.64 -10.05
C SER A 519 -6.08 2.74 -10.88
N ASP A 520 -6.21 1.40 -10.74
CA ASP A 520 -5.38 0.43 -11.48
C ASP A 520 -5.62 0.50 -13.00
N GLU A 521 -6.82 0.91 -13.42
CA GLU A 521 -7.15 1.11 -14.84
C GLU A 521 -6.54 2.42 -15.35
N GLU A 522 -6.52 3.51 -14.57
CA GLU A 522 -5.75 4.72 -14.94
C GLU A 522 -4.25 4.43 -15.04
N VAL A 523 -3.64 3.63 -14.14
CA VAL A 523 -2.24 3.19 -14.29
C VAL A 523 -2.05 2.48 -15.64
N LYS A 524 -2.98 1.60 -16.01
CA LYS A 524 -2.95 0.88 -17.29
C LYS A 524 -3.14 1.81 -18.50
N GLN A 525 -4.05 2.78 -18.44
CA GLN A 525 -4.25 3.78 -19.51
C GLN A 525 -3.04 4.70 -19.66
N ALA A 526 -2.46 5.18 -18.56
CA ALA A 526 -1.23 5.97 -18.55
C ALA A 526 -0.04 5.18 -19.13
N VAL A 527 0.13 3.91 -18.74
CA VAL A 527 1.13 3.02 -19.35
C VAL A 527 0.88 2.82 -20.85
N MET A 528 -0.38 2.63 -21.27
CA MET A 528 -0.71 2.50 -22.70
C MET A 528 -0.38 3.78 -23.49
N GLN A 529 -0.65 4.97 -22.93
CA GLN A 529 -0.26 6.25 -23.54
C GLN A 529 1.27 6.36 -23.66
N LEU A 530 2.03 6.05 -22.60
CA LEU A 530 3.49 6.07 -22.63
C LEU A 530 4.06 5.07 -23.64
N LEU A 531 3.45 3.89 -23.80
CA LEU A 531 3.85 2.89 -24.79
C LEU A 531 3.54 3.28 -26.24
N MET A 532 2.79 4.36 -26.49
CA MET A 532 2.56 4.93 -27.83
C MET A 532 3.51 6.08 -28.17
N LEU A 533 4.46 6.42 -27.29
CA LEU A 533 5.47 7.45 -27.56
C LEU A 533 6.49 7.03 -28.64
N PRO A 534 7.12 7.99 -29.34
CA PRO A 534 8.33 7.75 -30.12
C PRO A 534 9.41 6.99 -29.33
N GLN A 535 10.14 6.11 -30.02
CA GLN A 535 10.99 5.11 -29.36
C GLN A 535 12.15 5.72 -28.55
N ASP A 536 12.64 6.89 -28.99
CA ASP A 536 13.61 7.74 -28.28
C ASP A 536 13.03 8.34 -26.98
N GLN A 537 11.80 8.83 -27.03
CA GLN A 537 11.10 9.38 -25.86
C GLN A 537 10.73 8.29 -24.87
N LEU A 538 10.29 7.12 -25.36
CA LEU A 538 10.05 5.93 -24.55
C LEU A 538 11.32 5.45 -23.83
N GLN A 539 12.48 5.55 -24.48
CA GLN A 539 13.78 5.22 -23.86
C GLN A 539 14.15 6.19 -22.73
N ALA A 540 13.88 7.50 -22.91
CA ALA A 540 14.06 8.48 -21.84
C ALA A 540 13.11 8.24 -20.66
N VAL A 541 11.81 8.02 -20.94
CA VAL A 541 10.78 7.69 -19.94
C VAL A 541 11.11 6.43 -19.14
N ALA A 542 11.76 5.43 -19.74
CA ALA A 542 12.10 4.19 -19.05
C ALA A 542 13.12 4.36 -17.92
N GLY A 543 14.04 5.32 -18.05
CA GLY A 543 15.09 5.61 -17.07
C GLY A 543 14.77 6.78 -16.14
N ASP A 544 14.14 7.86 -16.64
CA ASP A 544 13.96 9.14 -15.95
C ASP A 544 12.51 9.35 -15.44
N PRO A 545 12.29 9.39 -14.11
CA PRO A 545 10.99 9.74 -13.53
C PRO A 545 10.46 11.12 -13.92
N GLU A 546 11.33 12.10 -14.22
CA GLU A 546 10.92 13.43 -14.66
C GLU A 546 10.56 13.47 -16.16
N ALA A 547 11.12 12.59 -16.99
CA ALA A 547 10.64 12.34 -18.34
C ALA A 547 9.25 11.70 -18.31
N ALA A 548 9.03 10.72 -17.42
CA ALA A 548 7.72 10.10 -17.22
C ALA A 548 6.65 11.11 -16.79
N LYS A 549 6.96 12.07 -15.90
CA LYS A 549 6.03 13.17 -15.56
C LYS A 549 5.69 14.05 -16.76
N ARG A 550 6.70 14.54 -17.47
CA ARG A 550 6.53 15.42 -18.64
C ARG A 550 5.70 14.74 -19.74
N ALA A 551 5.90 13.44 -19.96
CA ALA A 551 5.14 12.65 -20.92
C ALA A 551 3.68 12.39 -20.51
N LEU A 552 3.36 12.46 -19.21
CA LEU A 552 2.00 12.38 -18.66
C LEU A 552 1.35 13.77 -18.45
N GLY A 553 2.05 14.87 -18.72
CA GLY A 553 1.55 16.24 -18.54
C GLY A 553 1.44 16.71 -17.09
N LEU A 554 2.37 16.26 -16.22
CA LEU A 554 2.40 16.48 -14.76
C LEU A 554 3.43 17.52 -14.31
#